data_AF-A0A8I0JER0-F1
#
_entry.id   AF-A0A8I0JER0-F1
#
_cell.length_a   1.000
_cell.length_b   1.000
_cell.length_c   1.000
_cell.angle_alpha   90.00
_cell.angle_beta   90.00
_cell.angle_gamma   90.00
#
_symmetry.space_group_name_H-M   'P 1'
#
loop_
_entity.id
_entity.type
_entity.pdbx_description
1 polymer ?
#
loop_
_entity_poly.entity_id
_entity_poly.type
_entity_poly.pdbx_seq_one_letter_code
_entity_poly.pdbx_strand_id
1 'polypeptide(L)'
;MKTVNPSGRSHRRYSPQHQEVLAVDALCHMGAALGVLELHAERADSAMVCAARDLLRGYHASADQAVASLQAGDRAAGVLPQMSQDLGYAIEVIDRVNDDAPDDLVLYAVTCLLRSARSFADGQPRESA
;
A
#
# COMPACT_ATOMS: atom_id res chain seq x y z
N MET A 1 -8.06 33.11 -29.96
CA MET A 1 -8.52 31.95 -29.17
C MET A 1 -7.33 31.04 -28.90
N LYS A 2 -6.91 30.91 -27.64
CA LYS A 2 -5.80 30.04 -27.22
C LYS A 2 -6.32 28.61 -27.13
N THR A 3 -5.70 27.69 -27.87
CA THR A 3 -5.93 26.25 -27.75
C THR A 3 -5.24 25.75 -26.47
N VAL A 4 -6.05 25.30 -25.51
CA VAL A 4 -5.57 24.60 -24.32
C VAL A 4 -5.35 23.15 -24.73
N ASN A 5 -4.09 22.72 -24.79
CA ASN A 5 -3.72 21.32 -24.89
C ASN A 5 -4.09 20.62 -23.57
N PRO A 6 -4.87 19.52 -23.57
CA PRO A 6 -5.08 18.74 -22.37
C PRO A 6 -3.76 18.05 -22.01
N SER A 7 -3.32 18.31 -20.79
CA SER A 7 -2.14 17.75 -20.14
C SER A 7 -2.10 16.23 -20.31
N GLY A 8 -1.07 15.76 -21.00
CA GLY A 8 -0.74 14.35 -21.08
C GLY A 8 -0.49 13.80 -19.69
N ARG A 9 -1.25 12.77 -19.31
CA ARG A 9 -0.84 11.79 -18.30
C ARG A 9 0.42 11.11 -18.84
N SER A 10 1.56 11.71 -18.55
CA SER A 10 2.85 11.11 -18.83
C SER A 10 2.99 9.89 -17.92
N HIS A 11 2.84 8.68 -18.47
CA HIS A 11 3.39 7.48 -17.86
C HIS A 11 4.90 7.71 -17.72
N ARG A 12 5.32 8.26 -16.58
CA ARG A 12 6.74 8.37 -16.22
C ARG A 12 7.28 6.94 -16.21
N ARG A 13 8.03 6.56 -17.24
CA ARG A 13 8.81 5.33 -17.21
C ARG A 13 9.96 5.56 -16.24
N TYR A 14 9.76 5.13 -15.01
CA TYR A 14 10.82 5.07 -14.01
C TYR A 14 11.92 4.12 -14.49
N SER A 15 13.17 4.41 -14.15
CA SER A 15 14.24 3.44 -14.33
C SER A 15 13.95 2.19 -13.47
N PRO A 16 14.44 1.00 -13.84
CA PRO A 16 14.26 -0.21 -13.04
C PRO A 16 14.70 -0.04 -11.57
N GLN A 17 15.83 0.65 -11.36
CA GLN A 17 16.33 0.99 -10.02
C GLN A 17 15.35 1.87 -9.23
N HIS A 18 14.71 2.84 -9.89
CA HIS A 18 13.74 3.69 -9.22
C HIS A 18 12.43 2.94 -8.91
N GLN A 19 12.04 1.98 -9.76
CA GLN A 19 10.90 1.11 -9.47
C GLN A 19 11.17 0.21 -8.26
N GLU A 20 12.40 -0.30 -8.11
CA GLU A 20 12.83 -1.07 -6.95
C GLU A 20 12.77 -0.25 -5.67
N VAL A 21 13.29 0.98 -5.66
CA VAL A 21 13.21 1.87 -4.49
C VAL A 21 11.75 2.11 -4.09
N LEU A 22 10.87 2.44 -5.04
CA LEU A 22 9.45 2.63 -4.76
C LEU A 22 8.78 1.36 -4.21
N ALA A 23 9.16 0.19 -4.71
CA ALA A 23 8.59 -1.09 -4.24
C ALA A 23 9.03 -1.40 -2.81
N VAL A 24 10.30 -1.13 -2.49
CA VAL A 24 10.85 -1.27 -1.13
C VAL A 24 10.18 -0.28 -0.17
N ASP A 25 10.03 0.99 -0.55
CA ASP A 25 9.36 2.00 0.29
C ASP A 25 7.88 1.63 0.55
N ALA A 26 7.18 1.18 -0.49
CA ALA A 26 5.81 0.68 -0.35
C ALA A 26 5.73 -0.52 0.60
N LEU A 27 6.64 -1.50 0.45
CA LEU A 27 6.70 -2.69 1.30
C LEU A 27 7.01 -2.33 2.77
N CYS A 28 7.93 -1.39 3.00
CA CYS A 28 8.23 -0.88 4.34
C CYS A 28 6.99 -0.30 5.04
N HIS A 29 6.19 0.49 4.33
CA HIS A 29 4.94 1.03 4.88
C HIS A 29 3.86 -0.04 5.07
N MET A 30 3.77 -1.04 4.19
CA MET A 30 2.91 -2.21 4.40
C MET A 30 3.30 -2.97 5.68
N GLY A 31 4.60 -3.20 5.90
CA GLY A 31 5.11 -3.88 7.09
C GLY A 31 4.81 -3.11 8.38
N ALA A 32 4.97 -1.77 8.34
CA ALA A 32 4.59 -0.92 9.46
C ALA A 32 3.08 -0.98 9.76
N ALA A 33 2.23 -0.91 8.72
CA ALA A 33 0.79 -1.03 8.86
C ALA A 33 0.39 -2.39 9.44
N LEU A 34 1.01 -3.47 8.96
CA LEU A 34 0.78 -4.82 9.43
C LEU A 34 1.17 -4.97 10.90
N GLY A 35 2.35 -4.50 11.31
CA GLY A 35 2.78 -4.60 12.71
C GLY A 35 1.86 -3.87 13.68
N VAL A 36 1.34 -2.70 13.29
CA VAL A 36 0.33 -1.97 14.07
C VAL A 36 -0.98 -2.76 14.16
N LEU A 37 -1.44 -3.31 13.04
CA LEU A 37 -2.68 -4.07 12.97
C LEU A 37 -2.61 -5.42 13.70
N GLU A 38 -1.45 -6.08 13.69
CA GLU A 38 -1.18 -7.30 14.47
C GLU A 38 -1.32 -7.02 15.97
N LEU A 39 -0.67 -5.96 16.45
CA LEU A 39 -0.74 -5.52 17.84
C LEU A 39 -2.17 -5.11 18.25
N HIS A 40 -2.92 -4.52 17.33
CA HIS A 40 -4.32 -4.17 17.55
C HIS A 40 -5.19 -5.44 17.64
N ALA A 41 -5.02 -6.39 16.72
CA ALA A 41 -5.77 -7.64 16.70
C ALA A 41 -5.53 -8.53 17.94
N GLU A 42 -4.35 -8.44 18.58
CA GLU A 42 -4.09 -9.12 19.85
C GLU A 42 -4.96 -8.59 21.01
N ARG A 43 -5.42 -7.34 20.91
CA ARG A 43 -6.17 -6.64 21.96
C ARG A 43 -7.64 -6.44 21.61
N ALA A 44 -7.96 -6.40 20.32
CA ALA A 44 -9.30 -6.24 19.80
C ALA A 44 -10.03 -7.58 19.88
N ASP A 45 -11.13 -7.64 20.63
CA ASP A 45 -12.06 -8.77 20.60
C ASP A 45 -12.97 -8.67 19.35
N SER A 46 -12.36 -8.58 18.17
CA SER A 46 -13.04 -8.36 16.90
C SER A 46 -12.53 -9.31 15.82
N ALA A 47 -13.40 -10.22 15.40
CA ALA A 47 -13.12 -11.15 14.29
C ALA A 47 -12.84 -10.41 12.98
N MET A 48 -13.45 -9.23 12.78
CA MET A 48 -13.24 -8.41 11.59
C MET A 48 -11.83 -7.80 11.55
N VAL A 49 -11.32 -7.36 12.71
CA VAL A 49 -9.93 -6.87 12.83
C VAL A 49 -8.93 -8.01 12.56
N CYS A 50 -9.18 -9.20 13.10
CA CYS A 50 -8.37 -10.40 12.80
C CYS A 50 -8.38 -10.74 11.30
N ALA A 51 -9.54 -10.70 10.65
CA ALA A 51 -9.65 -10.95 9.21
C ALA A 51 -8.91 -9.90 8.37
N ALA A 52 -9.01 -8.62 8.73
CA ALA A 52 -8.28 -7.53 8.06
C ALA A 52 -6.76 -7.70 8.21
N ARG A 53 -6.29 -8.10 9.40
CA ARG A 53 -4.87 -8.45 9.65
C ARG A 53 -4.42 -9.58 8.72
N ASP A 54 -5.18 -10.66 8.64
CA ASP A 54 -4.80 -11.84 7.86
C ASP A 54 -4.77 -11.52 6.35
N LEU A 55 -5.72 -10.71 5.88
CA LEU A 55 -5.70 -10.18 4.51
C LEU A 55 -4.43 -9.36 4.24
N LEU A 56 -4.13 -8.39 5.10
CA LEU A 56 -2.94 -7.54 4.95
C LEU A 56 -1.64 -8.35 5.03
N ARG A 57 -1.58 -9.36 5.90
CA ARG A 57 -0.44 -10.29 5.99
C ARG A 57 -0.24 -11.05 4.68
N GLY A 58 -1.31 -11.50 4.03
CA GLY A 58 -1.25 -12.16 2.71
C GLY A 58 -0.71 -11.23 1.62
N TYR A 59 -1.20 -9.98 1.56
CA TYR A 59 -0.69 -9.00 0.60
C TYR A 59 0.76 -8.61 0.88
N HIS A 60 1.15 -8.43 2.14
CA HIS A 60 2.54 -8.16 2.52
C HIS A 60 3.47 -9.29 2.09
N ALA A 61 3.13 -10.54 2.36
CA ALA A 61 3.94 -11.69 1.96
C ALA A 61 4.09 -11.79 0.43
N SER A 62 3.01 -11.53 -0.31
CA SER A 62 3.03 -11.53 -1.78
C SER A 62 3.89 -10.40 -2.33
N ALA A 63 3.81 -9.20 -1.73
CA ALA A 63 4.63 -8.05 -2.10
C ALA A 63 6.11 -8.27 -1.77
N ASP A 64 6.43 -8.82 -0.59
CA ASP A 64 7.81 -9.16 -0.18
C ASP A 64 8.47 -10.11 -1.17
N GLN A 65 7.77 -11.18 -1.56
CA GLN A 65 8.25 -12.10 -2.59
C GLN A 65 8.48 -11.40 -3.94
N ALA A 66 7.55 -10.53 -4.37
CA ALA A 66 7.67 -9.80 -5.62
C ALA A 66 8.85 -8.80 -5.62
N VAL A 67 9.08 -8.12 -4.50
CA VAL A 67 10.23 -7.21 -4.31
C VAL A 67 11.54 -7.99 -4.29
N ALA A 68 11.59 -9.14 -3.63
CA ALA A 68 12.78 -9.99 -3.63
C ALA A 68 13.15 -10.47 -5.06
N SER A 69 12.16 -10.87 -5.87
CA SER A 69 12.39 -11.22 -7.28
C SER A 69 12.90 -10.02 -8.09
N LEU A 70 12.34 -8.83 -7.86
CA LEU A 70 12.79 -7.59 -8.49
C LEU A 70 14.28 -7.30 -8.18
N GLN A 71 14.67 -7.43 -6.91
CA GLN A 71 16.07 -7.24 -6.47
C GLN A 71 17.03 -8.29 -7.04
N ALA A 72 16.53 -9.50 -7.33
CA ALA A 72 17.28 -10.55 -8.01
C ALA A 72 17.48 -10.29 -9.52
N GLY A 73 16.90 -9.21 -10.06
CA GLY A 73 17.01 -8.83 -11.47
C GLY A 73 15.90 -9.37 -12.37
N ASP A 74 14.83 -9.94 -11.80
CA ASP A 74 13.65 -10.32 -12.58
C ASP A 74 12.90 -9.09 -13.11
N ARG A 75 12.00 -9.31 -14.08
CA ARG A 75 11.24 -8.23 -14.70
C ARG A 75 10.39 -7.49 -13.66
N ALA A 76 10.70 -6.20 -13.49
CA ALA A 76 9.94 -5.25 -12.67
C ALA A 76 8.50 -4.97 -13.14
N ALA A 77 8.16 -5.39 -14.36
CA ALA A 77 6.88 -5.07 -14.96
C ALA A 77 5.75 -5.77 -14.20
N GLY A 78 4.97 -4.99 -13.44
CA GLY A 78 3.75 -5.43 -12.79
C GLY A 78 3.79 -5.42 -11.25
N VAL A 79 4.97 -5.34 -10.62
CA VAL A 79 5.09 -5.33 -9.15
C VAL A 79 4.35 -4.13 -8.55
N LEU A 80 4.72 -2.92 -8.95
CA LEU A 80 4.10 -1.68 -8.44
C LEU A 80 2.58 -1.59 -8.78
N PRO A 81 2.11 -1.87 -10.02
CA PRO A 81 0.68 -1.92 -10.31
C PRO A 81 -0.10 -2.94 -9.45
N GLN A 82 0.44 -4.14 -9.24
CA GLN A 82 -0.20 -5.17 -8.43
C GLN A 82 -0.26 -4.73 -6.96
N MET A 83 0.84 -4.22 -6.42
CA MET A 83 0.88 -3.68 -5.05
C MET A 83 -0.15 -2.55 -4.86
N SER A 84 -0.26 -1.62 -5.81
CA SER A 84 -1.25 -0.53 -5.73
C SER A 84 -2.68 -1.07 -5.70
N GLN A 85 -2.98 -2.08 -6.51
CA GLN A 85 -4.29 -2.73 -6.53
C GLN A 85 -4.61 -3.42 -5.20
N ASP A 86 -3.69 -4.24 -4.70
CA ASP A 86 -3.85 -4.99 -3.44
C ASP A 86 -4.02 -4.04 -2.25
N LEU A 87 -3.22 -2.95 -2.23
CA LEU A 87 -3.35 -1.87 -1.25
C LEU A 87 -4.70 -1.17 -1.34
N GLY A 88 -5.21 -0.96 -2.55
CA GLY A 88 -6.56 -0.43 -2.78
C GLY A 88 -7.63 -1.28 -2.10
N TYR A 89 -7.57 -2.60 -2.27
CA TYR A 89 -8.49 -3.53 -1.62
C TYR A 89 -8.31 -3.56 -0.10
N ALA A 90 -7.07 -3.57 0.40
CA ALA A 90 -6.80 -3.57 1.83
C ALA A 90 -7.37 -2.32 2.52
N ILE A 91 -7.15 -1.14 1.94
CA ILE A 91 -7.69 0.13 2.45
C ILE A 91 -9.22 0.09 2.48
N GLU A 92 -9.86 -0.38 1.41
CA GLU A 92 -11.32 -0.45 1.34
C GLU A 92 -11.91 -1.40 2.39
N VAL A 93 -11.25 -2.51 2.68
CA VAL A 93 -11.66 -3.42 3.75
C VAL A 93 -11.49 -2.78 5.12
N ILE A 94 -10.34 -2.17 5.40
CA ILE A 94 -10.05 -1.58 6.72
C ILE A 94 -10.93 -0.36 6.98
N ASP A 95 -11.19 0.49 5.99
CA ASP A 95 -12.10 1.62 6.11
C ASP A 95 -13.51 1.14 6.50
N ARG A 96 -14.00 0.02 5.92
CA ARG A 96 -15.28 -0.58 6.34
C ARG A 96 -15.26 -1.11 7.77
N VAL A 97 -14.19 -1.78 8.19
CA VAL A 97 -14.06 -2.26 9.57
C VAL A 97 -14.06 -1.09 10.56
N ASN A 98 -13.47 0.04 10.18
CA ASN A 98 -13.44 1.25 10.99
C ASN A 98 -14.80 1.97 11.04
N ASP A 99 -15.59 1.93 9.96
CA ASP A 99 -16.94 2.52 9.93
C ASP A 99 -17.92 1.79 10.87
N ASP A 100 -17.71 0.48 11.11
CA ASP A 100 -18.50 -0.32 12.05
C ASP A 100 -18.18 0.00 13.53
N ALA A 101 -17.03 0.63 13.80
CA ALA A 101 -16.58 1.08 15.12
C ALA A 101 -15.88 2.45 15.01
N PRO A 102 -16.64 3.54 14.75
CA PRO A 102 -16.05 4.85 14.51
C PRO A 102 -15.24 5.30 15.73
N ASP A 103 -14.08 5.93 15.48
CA ASP A 103 -13.07 6.43 16.44
C ASP A 103 -11.92 5.47 16.81
N ASP A 104 -11.74 4.36 16.09
CA ASP A 104 -10.51 3.56 16.24
C ASP A 104 -9.30 4.25 15.59
N LEU A 105 -8.57 5.02 16.41
CA LEU A 105 -7.35 5.72 16.01
C LEU A 105 -6.29 4.78 15.44
N VAL A 106 -6.30 3.50 15.83
CA VAL A 106 -5.34 2.52 15.35
C VAL A 106 -5.68 2.12 13.92
N LEU A 107 -6.94 1.82 13.62
CA LEU A 107 -7.38 1.53 12.25
C LEU A 107 -7.18 2.73 11.33
N TYR A 108 -7.42 3.95 11.81
CA TYR A 108 -7.10 5.17 11.06
C TYR A 108 -5.60 5.28 10.73
N ALA A 109 -4.72 5.03 11.72
CA ALA A 109 -3.27 5.06 11.51
C ALA A 109 -2.81 3.99 10.50
N VAL A 110 -3.39 2.79 10.56
CA VAL A 110 -3.15 1.71 9.59
C VAL A 110 -3.55 2.17 8.18
N THR A 111 -4.76 2.73 8.00
CA THR A 111 -5.20 3.28 6.71
C THR A 111 -4.25 4.35 6.18
N CYS A 112 -3.75 5.25 7.03
CA CYS A 112 -2.78 6.27 6.64
C CYS A 112 -1.47 5.65 6.12
N LEU A 113 -0.93 4.65 6.81
CA LEU A 113 0.28 3.94 6.37
C LEU A 113 0.05 3.22 5.04
N LEU A 114 -1.10 2.58 4.84
CA LEU A 114 -1.44 1.92 3.58
C LEU A 114 -1.64 2.91 2.43
N ARG A 115 -2.20 4.10 2.69
CA ARG A 115 -2.31 5.18 1.70
C ARG A 115 -0.92 5.69 1.30
N SER A 116 0.01 5.81 2.25
CA SER A 116 1.41 6.12 1.94
C SER A 116 2.06 5.02 1.10
N ALA A 117 1.91 3.75 1.48
CA ALA A 117 2.40 2.61 0.70
C ALA A 117 1.87 2.65 -0.74
N ARG A 118 0.57 2.92 -0.91
CA ARG A 118 -0.07 2.97 -2.23
C ARG A 118 0.46 4.12 -3.06
N SER A 119 0.71 5.25 -2.43
CA SER A 119 1.29 6.43 -3.05
C SER A 119 2.70 6.16 -3.62
N PHE A 120 3.53 5.34 -2.95
CA PHE A 120 4.78 4.82 -3.54
C PHE A 120 4.51 3.85 -4.70
N ALA A 121 3.55 2.93 -4.55
CA ALA A 121 3.18 1.98 -5.60
C ALA A 121 2.63 2.66 -6.87
N ASP A 122 1.92 3.79 -6.72
CA ASP A 122 1.45 4.63 -7.82
C ASP A 122 2.57 5.49 -8.45
N GLY A 123 3.75 5.51 -7.84
CA GLY A 123 4.87 6.38 -8.22
C GLY A 123 4.57 7.86 -7.99
N GLN A 124 3.71 8.16 -7.00
CA GLN A 124 3.36 9.51 -6.56
C GLN A 124 3.56 9.65 -5.05
N PRO A 125 4.77 9.40 -4.50
CA PRO A 125 5.01 9.52 -3.06
C PRO A 125 4.58 10.90 -2.57
N ARG A 126 3.68 10.96 -1.60
CA ARG A 126 3.27 12.22 -0.98
C ARG A 126 4.46 12.76 -0.20
N GLU A 127 4.95 13.94 -0.56
CA GLU A 127 5.84 14.69 0.32
C GLU A 127 5.07 14.95 1.62
N SER A 128 5.65 14.52 2.75
CA SER A 128 5.13 14.91 4.06
C SER A 128 5.32 16.42 4.19
N ALA A 129 4.20 17.14 4.38
CA ALA A 129 4.20 18.58 4.64
C ALA A 129 4.73 18.88 6.04
#